data_AF-Q3LVM4-F1
#
_entry.id   AF-Q3LVM4-F1
#
_cell.length_a   1.000
_cell.length_b   1.000
_cell.length_c   1.000
_cell.angle_alpha   90.00
_cell.angle_beta   90.00
_cell.angle_gamma   90.00
#
_symmetry.space_group_name_H-M   'P 1'
#
loop_
_entity.id
_entity.type
_entity.pdbx_description
1 polymer ?
#
loop_
_entity_poly.entity_id
_entity_poly.type
_entity_poly.pdbx_seq_one_letter_code
_entity_poly.pdbx_strand_id
1 'polypeptide(L)'
;EDLYNGTSKKLSLSRNVLCSKCKGKGSKSGASMKCAGCQGPGMKVSIRHLGPSMIQQMQHPCNECKGTGETINDKDRCPQCKGEKVVQEKKVLEVHVEKGMQNSQKITFPGEADEAPDTVTGDIVFVLQQKEHPKF
;
A
#
# COMPACT_ATOMS: atom_id res chain seq x y z
N GLU A 1 27.91 -8.23 18.75
CA GLU A 1 27.61 -8.73 20.10
C GLU A 1 26.15 -9.15 20.26
N ASP A 2 25.18 -8.34 19.84
CA ASP A 2 23.74 -8.68 19.87
C ASP A 2 23.38 -10.05 19.28
N LEU A 3 23.99 -10.44 18.15
CA LEU A 3 23.75 -11.76 17.51
C LEU A 3 24.26 -12.93 18.37
N TYR A 4 25.24 -12.70 19.24
CA TYR A 4 25.79 -13.74 20.12
C TYR A 4 24.92 -13.93 21.37
N ASN A 5 24.49 -12.84 21.99
CA ASN A 5 23.71 -12.88 23.23
C ASN A 5 22.20 -13.09 22.99
N GLY A 6 21.71 -12.77 21.79
CA GLY A 6 20.29 -12.62 21.51
C GLY A 6 19.75 -11.29 22.03
N THR A 7 18.72 -10.75 21.37
CA THR A 7 18.10 -9.47 21.74
C THR A 7 16.67 -9.40 21.22
N SER A 8 15.79 -8.64 21.88
CA SER A 8 14.50 -8.26 21.31
C SER A 8 14.50 -6.76 21.00
N LYS A 9 14.02 -6.39 19.80
CA LYS A 9 13.94 -4.99 19.37
C LYS A 9 12.51 -4.67 18.95
N LYS A 10 11.97 -3.59 19.48
CA LYS A 10 10.65 -3.06 19.12
C LYS A 10 10.82 -2.05 17.99
N LEU A 11 10.13 -2.27 16.88
CA LEU A 11 10.17 -1.42 15.69
C LEU A 11 8.76 -0.89 15.42
N SER A 12 8.61 0.42 15.41
CA SER A 12 7.37 1.07 15.00
C SER A 12 7.36 1.24 13.49
N LEU A 13 6.34 0.71 12.84
CA LEU A 13 6.08 0.88 11.41
C LEU A 13 4.73 1.53 11.18
N SER A 14 4.61 2.29 10.10
CA SER A 14 3.33 2.76 9.60
C SER A 14 2.96 1.95 8.38
N ARG A 15 1.77 1.34 8.39
CA ARG A 15 1.21 0.59 7.27
C ARG A 15 -0.17 1.12 6.90
N ASN A 16 -0.58 0.89 5.68
CA ASN A 16 -1.96 1.11 5.25
C ASN A 16 -2.78 -0.13 5.58
N VAL A 17 -3.94 0.07 6.19
CA VAL A 17 -4.91 -0.99 6.45
C VAL A 17 -6.25 -0.64 5.82
N LEU A 18 -7.05 -1.65 5.47
CA LEU A 18 -8.40 -1.41 5.00
C LEU A 18 -9.19 -0.62 6.03
N CYS A 19 -9.90 0.41 5.58
CA CYS A 19 -10.67 1.25 6.48
C CYS A 19 -11.75 0.42 7.17
N SER A 20 -11.66 0.28 8.49
CA SER A 20 -12.57 -0.54 9.30
C SER A 20 -14.04 -0.11 9.18
N LYS A 21 -14.31 1.19 9.00
CA LYS A 21 -15.67 1.72 8.86
C LYS A 21 -16.35 1.36 7.54
N CYS A 22 -15.63 1.44 6.41
CA CYS A 22 -16.21 1.14 5.09
C CYS A 22 -15.75 -0.19 4.51
N LYS A 23 -14.91 -0.96 5.22
CA LYS A 23 -14.34 -2.24 4.80
C LYS A 23 -13.76 -2.19 3.38
N GLY A 24 -12.96 -1.17 3.08
CA GLY A 24 -12.36 -0.99 1.76
C GLY A 24 -13.28 -0.45 0.65
N LYS A 25 -14.55 -0.13 0.94
CA LYS A 25 -15.47 0.43 -0.09
C LYS A 25 -15.26 1.92 -0.39
N GLY A 26 -14.81 2.70 0.60
CA GLY A 26 -14.59 4.14 0.46
C GLY A 26 -15.84 5.01 0.70
N SER A 27 -17.03 4.42 0.72
CA SER A 27 -18.31 5.09 0.99
C SER A 27 -18.97 4.57 2.27
N LYS A 28 -19.91 5.35 2.84
CA LYS A 28 -20.67 4.95 4.05
C LYS A 28 -21.73 3.91 3.68
N SER A 29 -22.47 4.16 2.60
CA SER A 29 -23.52 3.23 2.11
C SER A 29 -22.95 2.02 1.37
N GLY A 30 -21.69 2.09 0.91
CA GLY A 30 -21.11 1.12 0.00
C GLY A 30 -21.45 1.37 -1.47
N ALA A 31 -22.21 2.43 -1.79
CA ALA A 31 -22.48 2.84 -3.15
C ALA A 31 -21.24 3.52 -3.77
N SER A 32 -21.01 3.23 -5.04
CA SER A 32 -20.11 3.96 -5.93
C SER A 32 -20.83 4.19 -7.26
N MET A 33 -20.47 5.26 -7.96
CA MET A 33 -21.00 5.57 -9.29
C MET A 33 -19.90 5.39 -10.31
N LYS A 34 -20.27 5.03 -11.55
CA LYS A 34 -19.30 5.03 -12.65
C LYS A 34 -18.76 6.44 -12.84
N CYS A 35 -17.45 6.57 -12.98
CA CYS A 35 -16.83 7.85 -13.25
C CYS A 35 -17.36 8.42 -14.57
N ALA A 36 -17.89 9.65 -14.54
CA ALA A 36 -18.44 10.29 -15.75
C ALA A 36 -17.37 10.56 -16.81
N GLY A 37 -16.16 10.94 -16.41
CA GLY A 37 -15.07 11.27 -17.32
C GLY A 37 -14.49 10.08 -18.09
N CYS A 38 -14.37 8.90 -17.48
CA CYS A 38 -13.86 7.72 -18.17
C CYS A 38 -14.93 6.68 -18.52
N GLN A 39 -16.13 6.78 -17.93
CA GLN A 39 -17.25 5.83 -18.06
C GLN A 39 -16.97 4.42 -17.52
N GLY A 40 -16.08 4.27 -16.52
CA GLY A 40 -15.74 2.98 -15.91
C GLY A 40 -14.30 2.45 -16.07
N PRO A 41 -13.58 2.59 -17.21
CA PRO A 41 -12.23 2.02 -17.38
C PRO A 41 -11.12 2.63 -16.53
N GLY A 42 -11.36 3.70 -15.78
CA GLY A 42 -10.33 4.37 -14.98
C GLY A 42 -9.25 5.11 -15.79
N MET A 43 -9.24 4.98 -17.11
CA MET A 43 -8.22 5.50 -18.02
C MET A 43 -8.86 6.42 -19.07
N LYS A 44 -8.15 7.47 -19.47
CA LYS A 44 -8.49 8.36 -20.60
C LYS A 44 -7.42 8.23 -21.68
N VAL A 45 -7.85 8.21 -22.95
CA VAL A 45 -6.94 8.16 -24.11
C VAL A 45 -6.79 9.58 -24.65
N SER A 46 -5.57 10.10 -24.68
CA SER A 46 -5.23 11.36 -25.36
C SER A 46 -4.49 11.07 -26.66
N ILE A 47 -4.92 11.69 -27.75
CA ILE A 47 -4.28 11.56 -29.06
C ILE A 47 -3.37 12.77 -29.25
N ARG A 48 -2.08 12.52 -29.50
CA ARG A 48 -1.09 13.54 -29.84
C ARG A 48 -0.66 13.38 -31.29
N HIS A 49 -0.83 14.43 -32.08
CA HIS A 49 -0.32 14.47 -33.45
C HIS A 49 1.17 14.83 -33.42
N LEU A 50 2.01 13.92 -33.94
CA LEU A 50 3.46 14.11 -33.99
C LEU A 50 3.95 14.57 -35.38
N GLY A 51 3.09 14.49 -36.40
CA GLY A 51 3.38 14.94 -37.75
C GLY A 51 2.31 14.49 -38.74
N PRO A 52 2.51 14.74 -40.05
CA PRO A 52 1.68 14.17 -41.10
C PRO A 52 1.68 12.65 -40.96
N SER A 53 0.49 12.04 -40.93
CA SER A 53 0.29 10.59 -40.83
C SER A 53 0.70 9.92 -39.50
N MET A 54 1.25 10.65 -38.53
CA MET A 54 1.73 10.09 -37.26
C MET A 54 0.90 10.56 -36.07
N ILE A 55 0.04 9.66 -35.58
CA ILE A 55 -0.72 9.82 -34.35
C ILE A 55 -0.14 8.93 -33.24
N GLN A 56 0.07 9.52 -32.06
CA GLN A 56 0.42 8.78 -30.85
C GLN A 56 -0.79 8.77 -29.92
N GLN A 57 -1.28 7.58 -29.59
CA GLN A 57 -2.28 7.41 -28.54
C GLN A 57 -1.57 7.19 -27.22
N MET A 58 -1.81 8.06 -26.24
CA MET A 58 -1.29 7.91 -24.89
C MET A 58 -2.45 7.64 -23.94
N GLN A 59 -2.32 6.59 -23.14
CA GLN A 59 -3.28 6.28 -22.09
C GLN A 59 -2.79 6.86 -20.77
N HIS A 60 -3.67 7.60 -20.08
CA HIS A 60 -3.38 8.20 -18.79
C HIS A 60 -4.50 7.86 -17.81
N PRO A 61 -4.20 7.73 -16.50
CA PRO A 61 -5.24 7.56 -15.50
C PRO A 61 -6.21 8.75 -15.55
N CYS A 62 -7.50 8.45 -15.46
CA CYS A 62 -8.54 9.47 -15.46
C CYS A 62 -8.38 10.37 -14.24
N ASN A 63 -8.24 11.68 -14.44
CA ASN A 63 -8.04 12.64 -13.35
C ASN A 63 -9.22 12.69 -12.35
N GLU A 64 -10.44 12.37 -12.78
CA GLU A 64 -11.64 12.44 -11.94
C GLU A 64 -11.73 11.28 -10.94
N CYS A 65 -11.38 10.06 -11.38
CA CYS A 65 -11.42 8.86 -10.53
C CYS A 65 -10.03 8.35 -10.15
N LYS A 66 -8.95 9.01 -10.58
CA LYS A 66 -7.56 8.64 -10.33
C LYS A 66 -7.23 7.17 -10.67
N GLY A 67 -7.85 6.63 -11.72
CA GLY A 67 -7.62 5.23 -12.11
C GLY A 67 -8.62 4.22 -11.54
N THR A 68 -9.48 4.58 -10.59
CA THR A 68 -10.40 3.61 -9.97
C THR A 68 -11.59 3.24 -10.85
N GLY A 69 -11.91 4.05 -11.87
CA GLY A 69 -13.10 3.86 -12.71
C GLY A 69 -14.43 4.29 -12.07
N GLU A 70 -14.41 4.57 -10.76
CA GLU A 70 -15.58 4.87 -9.95
C GLU A 70 -15.40 6.16 -9.16
N THR A 71 -16.49 6.88 -8.94
CA THR A 71 -16.54 8.07 -8.11
C THR A 71 -17.55 7.88 -6.98
N ILE A 72 -17.25 8.49 -5.84
CA ILE A 72 -18.11 8.43 -4.66
C ILE A 72 -18.68 9.82 -4.43
N ASN A 73 -20.00 9.92 -4.25
CA ASN A 73 -20.64 11.19 -3.91
C ASN A 73 -20.05 11.75 -2.60
N ASP A 74 -19.74 13.05 -2.58
CA ASP A 74 -19.07 13.69 -1.45
C ASP A 74 -19.82 13.50 -0.11
N LYS A 75 -21.15 13.52 -0.15
CA LYS A 75 -22.02 13.28 1.03
C LYS A 75 -21.86 11.87 1.62
N ASP A 76 -21.56 10.90 0.75
CA ASP A 76 -21.46 9.48 1.08
C ASP A 76 -20.01 9.00 1.23
N ARG A 77 -19.01 9.86 1.02
CA ARG A 77 -17.62 9.52 1.31
C ARG A 77 -17.47 9.09 2.77
N CYS A 78 -16.71 8.02 2.98
CA CYS A 78 -16.39 7.57 4.32
C CYS A 78 -15.62 8.68 5.06
N PRO A 79 -16.04 9.10 6.27
CA PRO A 79 -15.38 10.20 6.97
C PRO A 79 -13.97 9.85 7.45
N GLN A 80 -13.65 8.55 7.57
CA GLN A 80 -12.37 8.09 8.09
C GLN A 80 -11.29 8.00 7.00
N CYS A 81 -11.58 7.33 5.88
CA CYS A 81 -10.63 7.24 4.75
C CYS A 81 -10.85 8.31 3.67
N LYS A 82 -11.90 9.12 3.77
CA LYS A 82 -12.24 10.19 2.79
C LYS A 82 -12.39 9.71 1.34
N GLY A 83 -12.71 8.42 1.15
CA GLY A 83 -12.84 7.79 -0.17
C GLY A 83 -11.61 7.01 -0.61
N GLU A 84 -10.49 7.09 0.11
CA GLU A 84 -9.23 6.39 -0.24
C GLU A 84 -9.26 4.89 0.09
N LYS A 85 -10.35 4.38 0.70
CA LYS A 85 -10.58 2.97 1.07
C LYS A 85 -9.65 2.39 2.15
N VAL A 86 -8.46 2.94 2.33
CA VAL A 86 -7.46 2.57 3.34
C VAL A 86 -7.23 3.69 4.36
N VAL A 87 -6.63 3.35 5.50
CA VAL A 87 -6.23 4.27 6.56
C VAL A 87 -4.83 3.91 7.05
N GLN A 88 -4.04 4.91 7.44
CA GLN A 88 -2.70 4.67 7.96
C GLN A 88 -2.77 4.25 9.43
N GLU A 89 -2.21 3.09 9.76
CA GLU A 89 -2.09 2.52 11.10
C GLU A 89 -0.62 2.50 11.51
N LYS A 90 -0.32 2.93 12.75
CA LYS A 90 1.00 2.74 13.36
C LYS A 90 0.98 1.47 14.19
N LYS A 91 1.85 0.52 13.87
CA LYS A 91 1.98 -0.75 14.57
C LYS A 91 3.40 -0.93 15.09
N VAL A 92 3.53 -1.49 16.29
CA VAL A 92 4.83 -1.84 16.87
C VAL A 92 5.02 -3.34 16.72
N LEU A 93 6.04 -3.75 15.97
CA LEU A 93 6.45 -5.15 15.87
C LEU A 93 7.64 -5.40 16.78
N GLU A 94 7.58 -6.47 17.57
CA GLU A 94 8.70 -6.94 18.38
C GLU A 94 9.45 -8.02 17.62
N VAL A 95 10.67 -7.71 17.20
CA VAL A 95 11.56 -8.62 16.48
C VAL A 95 12.46 -9.31 17.51
N HIS A 96 12.32 -10.63 17.61
CA HIS A 96 13.16 -11.46 18.46
C HIS A 96 14.35 -12.00 17.64
N VAL A 97 15.56 -11.61 18.05
CA VAL A 97 16.82 -12.11 17.50
C VAL A 97 17.35 -13.16 18.46
N GLU A 98 17.27 -14.42 18.06
CA GLU A 98 17.81 -15.53 18.85
C GLU A 98 19.35 -15.54 18.82
N LYS A 99 19.93 -16.13 19.86
CA LYS A 99 21.38 -16.32 19.96
C LYS A 99 21.87 -17.18 18.79
N GLY A 100 22.96 -16.75 18.14
CA GLY A 100 23.58 -17.48 17.04
C GLY A 100 22.88 -17.34 15.69
N MET A 101 21.87 -16.47 15.56
CA MET A 101 21.31 -16.12 14.25
C MET A 101 22.40 -15.55 13.33
N GLN A 102 22.29 -15.87 12.04
CA GLN A 102 23.29 -15.52 11.04
C GLN A 102 23.00 -14.19 10.36
N ASN A 103 24.04 -13.59 9.80
CA ASN A 103 23.88 -12.46 8.88
C ASN A 103 22.97 -12.85 7.70
N SER A 104 22.15 -11.91 7.24
CA SER A 104 21.16 -12.07 6.17
C SER A 104 20.02 -13.06 6.48
N GLN A 105 19.92 -13.59 7.70
CA GLN A 105 18.77 -14.40 8.10
C GLN A 105 17.49 -13.56 8.15
N LYS A 106 16.38 -14.17 7.77
CA LYS A 106 15.08 -13.50 7.59
C LYS A 106 14.15 -13.83 8.76
N ILE A 107 13.49 -12.82 9.30
CA ILE A 107 12.38 -12.94 10.26
C ILE A 107 11.14 -12.38 9.57
N THR A 108 10.16 -13.24 9.31
CA THR A 108 8.97 -12.88 8.54
C THR A 108 7.76 -12.71 9.46
N PHE A 109 7.04 -11.62 9.27
CA PHE A 109 5.76 -11.34 9.90
C PHE A 109 4.66 -11.42 8.83
N PRO A 110 3.89 -12.52 8.80
CA PRO A 110 2.93 -12.77 7.74
C PRO A 110 1.73 -11.83 7.83
N GLY A 111 1.28 -11.29 6.68
CA GLY A 111 0.09 -10.43 6.61
C GLY A 111 0.24 -9.07 7.29
N GLU A 112 1.46 -8.64 7.61
CA GLU A 112 1.74 -7.36 8.28
C GLU A 112 2.08 -6.22 7.31
N ALA A 113 2.15 -6.48 5.99
CA ALA A 113 2.43 -5.45 5.00
C ALA A 113 1.24 -4.50 4.77
N ASP A 114 1.38 -3.59 3.81
CA ASP A 114 0.30 -2.70 3.39
C ASP A 114 -0.87 -3.49 2.80
N GLU A 115 -2.07 -3.15 3.23
CA GLU A 115 -3.32 -3.65 2.67
C GLU A 115 -3.82 -2.71 1.57
N ALA A 116 -4.38 -3.30 0.52
CA ALA A 116 -5.08 -2.58 -0.53
C ALA A 116 -6.40 -3.29 -0.84
N PRO A 117 -7.44 -2.55 -1.28
CA PRO A 117 -8.66 -3.16 -1.79
C PRO A 117 -8.34 -4.16 -2.92
N ASP A 118 -9.09 -5.26 -2.96
CA ASP A 118 -8.99 -6.29 -4.00
C ASP A 118 -7.60 -6.96 -4.12
N THR A 119 -6.77 -6.85 -3.08
CA THR A 119 -5.40 -7.39 -3.04
C THR A 119 -5.19 -8.21 -1.76
N VAL A 120 -4.36 -9.25 -1.84
CA VAL A 120 -3.95 -10.04 -0.67
C VAL A 120 -2.80 -9.33 0.04
N THR A 121 -2.90 -9.20 1.37
CA THR A 121 -1.86 -8.57 2.19
C THR A 121 -0.58 -9.39 2.14
N GLY A 122 0.54 -8.71 1.88
CA GLY A 122 1.87 -9.31 1.90
C GLY A 122 2.46 -9.41 3.30
N ASP A 123 3.74 -9.79 3.33
CA ASP A 123 4.49 -10.02 4.57
C ASP A 123 5.54 -8.93 4.79
N ILE A 124 5.86 -8.65 6.05
CA ILE A 124 7.03 -7.86 6.40
C ILE A 124 8.18 -8.82 6.69
N VAL A 125 9.29 -8.67 5.95
CA VAL A 125 10.49 -9.48 6.12
C VAL A 125 11.62 -8.63 6.66
N PHE A 126 11.99 -8.86 7.92
CA PHE A 126 13.20 -8.28 8.49
C PHE A 126 14.41 -9.11 8.08
N VAL A 127 15.42 -8.45 7.51
CA VAL A 127 16.70 -9.08 7.19
C VAL A 127 17.71 -8.64 8.22
N LEU A 128 18.30 -9.60 8.93
CA LEU A 128 19.35 -9.31 9.90
C LEU A 128 20.62 -8.87 9.16
N GLN A 129 21.15 -7.71 9.54
CA GLN A 129 22.44 -7.24 9.06
C GLN A 129 23.42 -7.19 10.24
N GLN A 130 24.43 -8.05 10.18
CA GLN A 130 25.54 -8.01 11.11
C GLN A 130 26.38 -6.77 10.82
N LYS A 131 26.51 -5.90 11.81
CA LYS A 131 27.49 -4.82 11.75
C LYS A 131 28.88 -5.39 12.00
N GLU A 132 29.86 -4.86 11.27
CA GLU A 132 31.27 -5.15 11.53
C GLU A 132 31.62 -4.77 12.97
N HIS A 133 32.44 -5.61 13.61
CA HIS A 133 32.85 -5.37 14.98
C HIS A 133 34.31 -4.90 14.99
N PRO A 134 34.66 -3.85 15.75
CA PRO A 134 36.01 -3.27 15.73
C PRO A 134 37.12 -4.23 16.21
N LYS A 135 36.75 -5.35 16.83
CA LYS A 135 37.68 -6.39 17.31
C LYS A 135 37.48 -7.76 16.65
N PHE A 136 36.38 -7.98 15.92
CA PHE A 136 35.97 -9.31 15.45
C PHE A 136 35.35 -9.24 14.04
#